data_AF-A0A382NXJ8-F1
#
_entry.id   AF-A0A382NXJ8-F1
#
_cell.length_a   1.000
_cell.length_b   1.000
_cell.length_c   1.000
_cell.angle_alpha   90.00
_cell.angle_beta   90.00
_cell.angle_gamma   90.00
#
_symmetry.space_group_name_H-M   'P 1'
#
loop_
_entity.id
_entity.type
_entity.pdbx_description
1 polymer ?
#
loop_
_entity_poly.entity_id
_entity_poly.type
_entity_poly.pdbx_seq_one_letter_code
_entity_poly.pdbx_strand_id
1 'polypeptide(L)'
;MPDAITTPASFFGFRLGSERNIARWDKIVEYFYQLNAESEAIRVINMGPSTDGNPFLLAIISSPQNLANLDELRDANEQISDPRGLSETQIKSLVAKGRVVVCQSMSLHASEISATQMAPELAYDLVSGTDMETKQILDNTIFLMVPCFNPDGQIMVTDWYNKYVDTEYEGIGMPWLYHKYCGHDNNRDAFMLNLVESQ
;
A
#
# COMPACT_ATOMS: atom_id res chain seq x y z
N MET A 1 10.50 26.81 -1.09
CA MET A 1 9.53 26.01 -0.30
C MET A 1 9.41 24.70 -1.06
N PRO A 2 9.52 23.51 -0.45
CA PRO A 2 9.07 22.31 -1.17
C PRO A 2 7.63 22.56 -1.60
N ASP A 3 7.30 22.22 -2.85
CA ASP A 3 5.96 22.38 -3.39
C ASP A 3 4.95 21.63 -2.50
N ALA A 4 3.75 22.18 -2.35
CA ALA A 4 2.74 21.57 -1.47
C ALA A 4 2.34 20.20 -2.01
N ILE A 5 2.45 19.15 -1.18
CA ILE A 5 1.99 17.80 -1.52
C ILE A 5 0.48 17.85 -1.78
N THR A 6 0.05 17.29 -2.90
CA THR A 6 -1.34 17.28 -3.34
C THR A 6 -2.18 16.47 -2.36
N THR A 7 -3.26 17.06 -1.83
CA THR A 7 -4.15 16.35 -0.89
C THR A 7 -5.04 15.34 -1.62
N PRO A 8 -5.49 14.25 -0.96
CA PRO A 8 -6.38 13.28 -1.57
C PRO A 8 -7.68 13.93 -2.06
N ALA A 9 -8.31 14.76 -1.23
CA ALA A 9 -9.55 15.43 -1.59
C ALA A 9 -9.42 16.34 -2.82
N SER A 10 -8.27 17.01 -2.98
CA SER A 10 -7.99 17.83 -4.17
C SER A 10 -7.78 16.99 -5.41
N PHE A 11 -7.10 15.84 -5.30
CA PHE A 11 -6.81 14.95 -6.43
C PHE A 11 -8.07 14.18 -6.89
N PHE A 12 -8.80 13.58 -5.96
CA PHE A 12 -9.97 12.74 -6.27
C PHE A 12 -11.24 13.57 -6.51
N GLY A 13 -11.28 14.83 -6.04
CA GLY A 13 -12.46 15.71 -6.13
C GLY A 13 -13.52 15.42 -5.07
N PHE A 14 -13.25 14.48 -4.16
CA PHE A 14 -14.09 14.12 -3.02
C PHE A 14 -13.22 13.57 -1.89
N ARG A 15 -13.74 13.58 -0.66
CA ARG A 15 -13.06 12.95 0.48
C ARG A 15 -13.17 11.44 0.37
N LEU A 16 -12.06 10.71 0.44
CA LEU A 16 -12.10 9.25 0.40
C LEU A 16 -12.88 8.69 1.60
N GLY A 17 -13.69 7.66 1.35
CA GLY A 17 -14.62 7.10 2.32
C GLY A 17 -15.87 7.94 2.58
N SER A 18 -16.08 9.04 1.84
CA SER A 18 -17.37 9.74 1.84
C SER A 18 -18.47 8.89 1.21
N GLU A 19 -19.71 9.12 1.63
CA GLU A 19 -20.87 8.38 1.13
C GLU A 19 -20.92 8.39 -0.40
N ARG A 20 -21.17 7.21 -0.98
CA ARG A 20 -21.37 6.98 -2.41
C ARG A 20 -20.19 7.30 -3.33
N ASN A 21 -19.01 7.58 -2.77
CA ASN A 21 -17.80 7.79 -3.57
C ASN A 21 -16.79 6.67 -3.33
N ILE A 22 -16.39 6.00 -4.42
CA ILE A 22 -15.36 4.97 -4.41
C ILE A 22 -14.32 5.34 -5.47
N ALA A 23 -13.09 5.63 -5.03
CA ALA A 23 -11.97 5.80 -5.94
C ALA A 23 -11.62 4.44 -6.55
N ARG A 24 -11.66 4.38 -7.87
CA ARG A 24 -11.23 3.23 -8.67
C ARG A 24 -9.71 3.09 -8.62
N TRP A 25 -9.22 1.85 -8.72
CA TRP A 25 -7.81 1.52 -8.58
C TRP A 25 -6.87 2.31 -9.51
N ASP A 26 -7.26 2.55 -10.76
CA ASP A 26 -6.47 3.34 -11.71
C ASP A 26 -6.17 4.76 -11.19
N LYS A 27 -7.18 5.45 -10.65
CA LYS A 27 -7.00 6.77 -10.02
C LYS A 27 -6.16 6.70 -8.75
N ILE A 28 -6.27 5.61 -7.98
CA ILE A 28 -5.43 5.40 -6.79
C ILE A 28 -3.97 5.21 -7.21
N VAL A 29 -3.69 4.43 -8.26
CA VAL A 29 -2.35 4.25 -8.83
C VAL A 29 -1.76 5.58 -9.27
N GLU A 30 -2.52 6.39 -10.02
CA GLU A 30 -2.09 7.73 -10.43
C GLU A 30 -1.72 8.60 -9.21
N TYR A 31 -2.52 8.55 -8.15
CA TYR A 31 -2.25 9.32 -6.93
C TYR A 31 -0.98 8.86 -6.20
N PHE A 32 -0.73 7.55 -6.09
CA PHE A 32 0.52 7.05 -5.51
C PHE A 32 1.75 7.50 -6.32
N TYR A 33 1.65 7.55 -7.66
CA TYR A 33 2.72 8.11 -8.48
C TYR A 33 2.88 9.63 -8.29
N GLN A 34 1.78 10.36 -8.07
CA GLN A 34 1.84 11.78 -7.72
C GLN A 34 2.60 11.98 -6.40
N LEU A 35 2.24 11.25 -5.33
CA LEU A 35 2.95 11.31 -4.05
C LEU A 35 4.43 10.97 -4.18
N ASN A 36 4.77 9.97 -4.99
CA ASN A 36 6.15 9.58 -5.28
C ASN A 36 6.95 10.68 -5.99
N ALA A 37 6.30 11.50 -6.80
CA ALA A 37 6.95 12.63 -7.48
C ALA A 37 7.09 13.86 -6.55
N GLU A 38 6.17 14.03 -5.59
CA GLU A 38 6.10 15.21 -4.72
C GLU A 38 6.86 15.06 -3.40
N SER A 39 7.15 13.83 -2.95
CA SER A 39 7.76 13.59 -1.63
C SER A 39 8.98 12.67 -1.67
N GLU A 40 10.02 13.08 -0.93
CA GLU A 40 11.22 12.28 -0.68
C GLU A 40 11.02 11.19 0.40
N ALA A 41 9.84 11.16 1.05
CA ALA A 41 9.52 10.23 2.14
C ALA A 41 8.77 8.96 1.67
N ILE A 42 8.62 8.77 0.36
CA ILE A 42 7.94 7.62 -0.23
C ILE A 42 8.68 7.15 -1.50
N ARG A 43 8.74 5.83 -1.69
CA ARG A 43 9.15 5.19 -2.94
C ARG A 43 8.09 4.21 -3.39
N VAL A 44 7.48 4.44 -4.55
CA VAL A 44 6.46 3.58 -5.14
C VAL A 44 7.08 2.67 -6.19
N ILE A 45 6.87 1.37 -6.03
CA ILE A 45 7.35 0.30 -6.90
C ILE A 45 6.12 -0.38 -7.51
N ASN A 46 6.10 -0.52 -8.83
CA ASN A 46 5.16 -1.41 -9.49
C ASN A 46 5.80 -2.81 -9.53
N MET A 47 5.23 -3.75 -8.78
CA MET A 47 5.73 -5.12 -8.66
C MET A 47 5.34 -6.00 -9.86
N GLY A 48 4.56 -5.46 -10.80
CA GLY A 48 4.13 -6.14 -12.00
C GLY A 48 2.62 -6.03 -12.20
N PRO A 49 2.11 -6.60 -13.30
CA PRO A 49 0.68 -6.71 -13.53
C PRO A 49 0.04 -7.75 -12.61
N SER A 50 -1.18 -7.48 -12.16
CA SER A 50 -2.13 -8.46 -11.65
C SER A 50 -2.55 -9.45 -12.74
N THR A 51 -3.38 -10.42 -12.38
CA THR A 51 -3.93 -11.45 -13.25
C THR A 51 -4.61 -10.88 -14.49
N ASP A 52 -5.34 -9.77 -14.35
CA ASP A 52 -6.00 -9.07 -15.46
C ASP A 52 -5.22 -7.83 -15.97
N GLY A 53 -3.96 -7.66 -15.56
CA GLY A 53 -3.04 -6.70 -16.16
C GLY A 53 -2.95 -5.34 -15.46
N ASN A 54 -3.55 -5.18 -14.29
CA ASN A 54 -3.54 -3.92 -13.54
C ASN A 54 -2.26 -3.78 -12.71
N PRO A 55 -1.71 -2.56 -12.54
CA PRO A 55 -0.51 -2.36 -11.72
C PRO A 55 -0.70 -2.88 -10.29
N PHE A 56 0.28 -3.63 -9.77
CA PHE A 56 0.34 -4.07 -8.38
C PHE A 56 1.41 -3.27 -7.64
N LEU A 57 1.00 -2.38 -6.73
CA LEU A 57 1.91 -1.41 -6.14
C LEU A 57 2.42 -1.84 -4.76
N LEU A 58 3.68 -1.51 -4.49
CA LEU A 58 4.28 -1.40 -3.16
C LEU A 58 4.72 0.05 -2.94
N ALA A 59 4.26 0.66 -1.86
CA ALA A 59 4.73 1.95 -1.39
C ALA A 59 5.62 1.76 -0.16
N ILE A 60 6.89 2.17 -0.26
CA ILE A 60 7.85 2.16 0.84
C ILE A 60 7.89 3.57 1.43
N ILE A 61 7.37 3.75 2.64
CA ILE A 61 7.26 5.05 3.32
C ILE A 61 8.22 5.06 4.52
N SER A 62 9.13 6.03 4.56
CA SER A 62 10.12 6.20 5.63
C SER A 62 10.79 7.58 5.52
N SER A 63 11.71 7.92 6.42
CA SER A 63 12.45 9.17 6.28
C SER A 63 13.36 9.15 5.04
N PRO A 64 13.64 10.32 4.41
CA PRO A 64 14.52 10.39 3.24
C PRO A 64 15.89 9.73 3.48
N GLN A 65 16.44 9.87 4.70
CA GLN A 65 17.69 9.23 5.10
C GLN A 65 17.56 7.70 5.09
N ASN A 66 16.47 7.14 5.59
CA ASN A 66 16.25 5.69 5.56
C ASN A 66 16.08 5.18 4.12
N LEU A 67 15.32 5.90 3.28
CA LEU A 67 15.10 5.52 1.87
C LEU A 67 16.38 5.63 1.03
N ALA A 68 17.28 6.56 1.36
CA ALA A 68 18.61 6.65 0.74
C ALA A 68 19.52 5.47 1.11
N ASN A 69 19.35 4.88 2.31
CA ASN A 69 20.17 3.77 2.82
C ASN A 69 19.40 2.43 2.82
N LEU A 70 18.37 2.28 1.98
CA LEU A 70 17.42 1.17 2.05
C LEU A 70 18.08 -0.20 1.88
N ASP A 71 19.04 -0.34 0.96
CA ASP A 71 19.78 -1.60 0.77
C ASP A 71 20.63 -1.95 2.01
N GLU A 72 21.31 -0.97 2.58
CA GLU A 72 22.11 -1.17 3.79
C GLU A 72 21.24 -1.55 5.01
N LEU A 73 20.03 -0.98 5.11
CA LEU A 73 19.05 -1.33 6.13
C LEU A 73 18.44 -2.72 5.90
N ARG A 74 18.20 -3.11 4.64
CA ARG A 74 17.75 -4.45 4.27
C ARG A 74 18.80 -5.50 4.67
N ASP A 75 20.07 -5.28 4.33
CA ASP A 75 21.16 -6.20 4.63
C ASP A 75 21.39 -6.31 6.15
N ALA A 76 21.20 -5.23 6.89
CA ALA A 76 21.22 -5.26 8.35
C ALA A 76 20.04 -6.08 8.92
N ASN A 77 18.84 -5.91 8.38
CA ASN A 77 17.65 -6.67 8.79
C ASN A 77 17.79 -8.18 8.51
N GLU A 78 18.39 -8.55 7.39
CA GLU A 78 18.69 -9.95 7.05
C GLU A 78 19.66 -10.57 8.06
N GLN A 79 20.76 -9.88 8.39
CA GLN A 79 21.72 -10.32 9.40
C GLN A 79 21.13 -10.40 10.82
N ILE A 80 20.19 -9.52 11.16
CA ILE A 80 19.47 -9.59 12.44
C ILE A 80 18.53 -10.81 12.47
N SER A 81 17.88 -11.12 11.34
CA SER A 81 16.93 -12.22 11.22
C SER A 81 17.61 -13.58 11.31
N ASP A 82 18.84 -13.71 10.80
CA ASP A 82 19.71 -14.88 10.95
C ASP A 82 21.10 -14.50 11.47
N PRO A 83 21.27 -14.34 12.79
CA PRO A 83 22.53 -13.84 13.37
C PRO A 83 23.60 -14.93 13.54
N ARG A 84 23.40 -16.14 12.97
CA ARG A 84 24.36 -17.23 13.08
C ARG A 84 25.72 -16.82 12.51
N GLY A 85 26.78 -17.00 13.30
CA GLY A 85 28.15 -16.62 12.91
C GLY A 85 28.54 -15.19 13.28
N LEU A 86 27.64 -14.39 13.86
CA LEU A 86 27.94 -13.04 14.36
C LEU A 86 28.29 -13.06 15.86
N SER A 87 29.21 -12.18 16.25
CA SER A 87 29.50 -11.90 17.65
C SER A 87 28.43 -10.99 18.28
N GLU A 88 28.33 -11.01 19.61
CA GLU A 88 27.41 -10.15 20.35
C GLU A 88 27.63 -8.65 20.07
N THR A 89 28.88 -8.23 19.89
CA THR A 89 29.22 -6.84 19.54
C THR A 89 28.69 -6.45 18.16
N GLN A 90 28.81 -7.34 17.16
CA GLN A 90 28.25 -7.11 15.82
C GLN A 90 26.73 -7.02 15.88
N ILE A 91 26.08 -7.91 16.63
CA ILE A 91 24.62 -7.89 16.82
C ILE A 91 24.17 -6.56 17.45
N LYS A 92 24.83 -6.08 18.51
CA LYS A 92 24.50 -4.78 19.14
C LYS A 92 24.63 -3.61 18.16
N SER A 93 25.65 -3.62 17.32
CA SER A 93 25.83 -2.59 16.29
C SER A 93 24.73 -2.65 15.21
N LEU A 94 24.33 -3.85 14.78
CA LEU A 94 23.25 -4.04 13.82
C LEU A 94 21.90 -3.57 14.40
N VAL A 95 21.58 -3.96 15.63
CA VAL A 95 20.34 -3.55 16.31
C VAL A 95 20.27 -2.02 16.47
N ALA A 96 21.37 -1.36 16.82
CA ALA A 96 21.41 0.10 16.95
C ALA A 96 21.19 0.82 15.60
N LYS A 97 21.54 0.17 14.49
CA LYS A 97 21.39 0.69 13.13
C LYS A 97 20.06 0.31 12.49
N GLY A 98 19.47 -0.82 12.89
CA GLY A 98 18.25 -1.35 12.33
C GLY A 98 17.06 -0.40 12.47
N ARG A 99 16.04 -0.65 11.64
CA ARG A 99 14.74 0.03 11.70
C ARG A 99 13.66 -1.02 11.85
N VAL A 100 12.57 -0.67 12.50
CA VAL A 100 11.39 -1.54 12.53
C VAL A 100 10.84 -1.62 11.12
N VAL A 101 10.58 -2.82 10.63
CA VAL A 101 9.92 -3.03 9.33
C VAL A 101 8.47 -3.42 9.59
N VAL A 102 7.54 -2.64 9.06
CA VAL A 102 6.10 -2.93 9.14
C VAL A 102 5.60 -3.20 7.74
N CYS A 103 4.91 -4.30 7.52
CA CYS A 103 4.24 -4.61 6.25
C CYS A 103 2.73 -4.65 6.46
N GLN A 104 1.98 -3.88 5.67
CA GLN A 104 0.52 -3.87 5.71
C GLN A 104 -0.04 -3.94 4.30
N SER A 105 -0.82 -4.98 4.03
CA SER A 105 -1.63 -5.13 2.82
C SER A 105 -3.07 -4.69 3.09
N MET A 106 -3.66 -4.05 2.09
CA MET A 106 -5.01 -3.51 2.15
C MET A 106 -5.92 -4.22 1.14
N SER A 107 -7.19 -4.43 1.53
CA SER A 107 -8.25 -4.98 0.68
C SER A 107 -7.81 -6.21 -0.12
N LEU A 108 -7.37 -7.23 0.63
CA LEU A 108 -7.08 -8.54 0.07
C LEU A 108 -8.35 -9.16 -0.52
N HIS A 109 -9.47 -9.09 0.19
CA HIS A 109 -10.79 -9.33 -0.39
C HIS A 109 -11.33 -8.04 -1.03
N ALA A 110 -11.77 -8.12 -2.28
CA ALA A 110 -12.21 -6.94 -3.03
C ALA A 110 -13.42 -6.22 -2.43
N SER A 111 -14.34 -6.96 -1.82
CA SER A 111 -15.54 -6.41 -1.18
C SER A 111 -15.25 -5.65 0.12
N GLU A 112 -14.04 -5.80 0.69
CA GLU A 112 -13.58 -5.08 1.88
C GLU A 112 -12.93 -3.74 1.47
N ILE A 113 -13.71 -2.89 0.79
CA ILE A 113 -13.22 -1.72 0.05
C ILE A 113 -12.55 -0.65 0.92
N SER A 114 -12.89 -0.56 2.21
CA SER A 114 -12.52 0.56 3.07
C SER A 114 -11.00 0.74 3.21
N ALA A 115 -10.24 -0.36 3.23
CA ALA A 115 -8.80 -0.31 3.44
C ALA A 115 -8.07 0.35 2.25
N THR A 116 -8.40 -0.03 1.01
CA THR A 116 -7.85 0.63 -0.18
C THR A 116 -8.31 2.09 -0.31
N GLN A 117 -9.51 2.45 0.15
CA GLN A 117 -9.93 3.86 0.18
C GLN A 117 -9.17 4.67 1.25
N MET A 118 -8.78 4.06 2.37
CA MET A 118 -7.98 4.73 3.41
C MET A 118 -6.51 4.89 2.99
N ALA A 119 -5.96 3.97 2.20
CA ALA A 119 -4.52 3.92 1.88
C ALA A 119 -3.93 5.25 1.35
N PRO A 120 -4.61 5.97 0.42
CA PRO A 120 -4.14 7.28 -0.03
C PRO A 120 -4.09 8.35 1.07
N GLU A 121 -5.07 8.36 1.99
CA GLU A 121 -5.12 9.32 3.12
C GLU A 121 -3.96 9.05 4.08
N LEU A 122 -3.75 7.79 4.48
CA LEU A 122 -2.63 7.43 5.36
C LEU A 122 -1.27 7.74 4.73
N ALA A 123 -1.09 7.42 3.44
CA ALA A 123 0.14 7.74 2.74
C ALA A 123 0.38 9.26 2.72
N TYR A 124 -0.64 10.06 2.39
CA TYR A 124 -0.58 11.52 2.41
C TYR A 124 -0.21 12.07 3.79
N ASP A 125 -0.89 11.61 4.86
CA ASP A 125 -0.65 12.08 6.22
C ASP A 125 0.81 11.82 6.63
N LEU A 126 1.36 10.65 6.30
CA LEU A 126 2.75 10.32 6.59
C LEU A 126 3.73 11.18 5.78
N VAL A 127 3.51 11.35 4.48
CA VAL A 127 4.48 12.05 3.62
C VAL A 127 4.43 13.57 3.73
N SER A 128 3.31 14.12 4.22
CA SER A 128 3.10 15.57 4.42
C SER A 128 3.26 16.01 5.87
N GLY A 129 3.21 15.09 6.83
CA GLY A 129 3.35 15.38 8.26
C GLY A 129 4.71 15.95 8.61
N THR A 130 4.72 17.12 9.24
CA THR A 130 5.94 17.82 9.67
C THR A 130 6.09 17.89 11.19
N ASP A 131 5.11 17.35 11.92
CA ASP A 131 5.10 17.29 13.37
C ASP A 131 6.14 16.28 13.91
N MET A 132 6.39 16.36 15.21
CA MET A 132 7.43 15.55 15.86
C MET A 132 7.10 14.06 15.85
N GLU A 133 5.82 13.70 15.98
CA GLU A 133 5.39 12.31 16.05
C GLU A 133 5.55 11.64 14.69
N THR A 134 5.08 12.27 13.61
CA THR A 134 5.24 11.75 12.24
C THR A 134 6.73 11.58 11.89
N LYS A 135 7.58 12.57 12.19
CA LYS A 135 9.02 12.46 11.95
C LYS A 135 9.65 11.31 12.73
N GLN A 136 9.28 11.16 14.00
CA GLN A 136 9.78 10.06 14.81
C GLN A 136 9.36 8.69 14.26
N ILE A 137 8.12 8.55 13.77
CA ILE A 137 7.65 7.33 13.11
C ILE A 137 8.51 7.04 11.86
N LEU A 138 8.67 8.02 10.96
CA LEU A 138 9.41 7.87 9.71
C LEU A 138 10.91 7.58 9.93
N ASP A 139 11.53 8.20 10.94
CA ASP A 139 12.95 8.00 11.24
C ASP A 139 13.26 6.60 11.78
N ASN A 140 12.30 5.97 12.46
CA ASN A 140 12.48 4.68 13.14
C ASN A 140 11.85 3.48 12.40
N THR A 141 11.05 3.73 11.37
CA THR A 141 10.24 2.71 10.70
C THR A 141 10.43 2.72 9.18
N ILE A 142 10.56 1.53 8.59
CA ILE A 142 10.36 1.31 7.15
C ILE A 142 8.97 0.71 6.99
N PHE A 143 8.03 1.48 6.45
CA PHE A 143 6.67 1.02 6.23
C PHE A 143 6.47 0.53 4.79
N LEU A 144 6.16 -0.75 4.64
CA LEU A 144 5.83 -1.41 3.39
C LEU A 144 4.30 -1.48 3.27
N MET A 145 3.72 -0.59 2.47
CA MET A 145 2.28 -0.56 2.22
C MET A 145 1.98 -1.19 0.86
N VAL A 146 1.10 -2.20 0.85
CA VAL A 146 0.43 -2.67 -0.38
C VAL A 146 -0.99 -2.09 -0.39
N PRO A 147 -1.23 -0.96 -1.09
CA PRO A 147 -2.48 -0.22 -0.97
C PRO A 147 -3.70 -0.93 -1.56
N CYS A 148 -3.48 -1.95 -2.40
CA CYS A 148 -4.53 -2.88 -2.81
C CYS A 148 -3.90 -4.23 -3.14
N PHE A 149 -4.26 -5.27 -2.39
CA PHE A 149 -3.77 -6.63 -2.59
C PHE A 149 -4.65 -7.41 -3.60
N ASN A 150 -5.75 -6.82 -4.06
CA ASN A 150 -6.57 -7.32 -5.17
C ASN A 150 -7.03 -6.18 -6.10
N PRO A 151 -6.13 -5.67 -6.97
CA PRO A 151 -6.47 -4.63 -7.96
C PRO A 151 -7.67 -4.96 -8.84
N ASP A 152 -7.71 -6.19 -9.36
CA ASP A 152 -8.71 -6.62 -10.35
C ASP A 152 -10.10 -6.63 -9.72
N GLY A 153 -10.21 -7.21 -8.53
CA GLY A 153 -11.44 -7.23 -7.79
C GLY A 153 -11.88 -5.85 -7.32
N GLN A 154 -10.95 -4.97 -6.91
CA GLN A 154 -11.29 -3.60 -6.52
C GLN A 154 -11.95 -2.84 -7.67
N ILE A 155 -11.42 -3.01 -8.89
CA ILE A 155 -12.00 -2.48 -10.13
C ILE A 155 -13.41 -3.02 -10.34
N MET A 156 -13.61 -4.33 -10.24
CA MET A 156 -14.92 -4.97 -10.44
C MET A 156 -15.96 -4.46 -9.45
N VAL A 157 -15.60 -4.37 -8.16
CA VAL A 157 -16.50 -3.89 -7.10
C VAL A 157 -16.83 -2.42 -7.29
N THR A 158 -15.84 -1.59 -7.64
CA THR A 158 -16.04 -0.16 -7.89
C THR A 158 -16.97 0.07 -9.09
N ASP A 159 -16.75 -0.65 -10.19
CA ASP A 159 -17.60 -0.54 -11.40
C ASP A 159 -19.02 -1.02 -11.15
N TRP A 160 -19.17 -2.11 -10.39
CA TRP A 160 -20.47 -2.61 -9.98
C TRP A 160 -21.23 -1.54 -9.19
N TYR A 161 -20.61 -0.95 -8.17
CA TYR A 161 -21.25 0.09 -7.37
C TYR A 161 -21.63 1.31 -8.21
N ASN A 162 -20.70 1.82 -9.02
CA ASN A 162 -20.92 3.00 -9.87
C ASN A 162 -22.03 2.78 -10.91
N LYS A 163 -22.29 1.53 -11.30
CA LYS A 163 -23.41 1.19 -12.21
C LYS A 163 -24.79 1.29 -11.55
N TYR A 164 -24.88 1.03 -10.24
CA TYR A 164 -26.16 0.89 -9.54
C TYR A 164 -26.43 1.93 -8.45
N VAL A 165 -25.46 2.79 -8.13
CA VAL A 165 -25.70 3.95 -7.28
C VAL A 165 -26.90 4.75 -7.79
N ASP A 166 -27.77 5.21 -6.88
CA ASP A 166 -29.04 5.91 -7.18
C ASP A 166 -30.10 5.07 -7.94
N THR A 167 -29.97 3.75 -7.94
CA THR A 167 -31.01 2.82 -8.45
C THR A 167 -31.61 1.97 -7.33
N GLU A 168 -32.67 1.20 -7.63
CA GLU A 168 -33.24 0.22 -6.69
C GLU A 168 -32.28 -0.91 -6.29
N TYR A 169 -31.15 -1.01 -7.00
CA TYR A 169 -30.11 -2.01 -6.78
C TYR A 169 -28.89 -1.44 -6.01
N GLU A 170 -28.94 -0.20 -5.53
CA GLU A 170 -27.83 0.35 -4.74
C GLU A 170 -27.56 -0.52 -3.50
N GLY A 171 -26.29 -0.90 -3.30
CA GLY A 171 -25.86 -1.71 -2.15
C GLY A 171 -26.03 -3.23 -2.32
N ILE A 172 -26.55 -3.72 -3.45
CA ILE A 172 -26.55 -5.18 -3.70
C ILE A 172 -25.12 -5.66 -3.96
N GLY A 173 -24.80 -6.84 -3.41
CA GLY A 173 -23.51 -7.48 -3.64
C GLY A 173 -23.31 -7.82 -5.12
N MET A 174 -22.08 -7.65 -5.59
CA MET A 174 -21.70 -8.07 -6.94
C MET A 174 -21.92 -9.58 -7.10
N PRO A 175 -22.58 -10.05 -8.18
CA PRO A 175 -22.94 -11.46 -8.35
C PRO A 175 -21.79 -12.34 -8.90
N TRP A 176 -20.60 -11.77 -9.11
CA TRP A 176 -19.43 -12.46 -9.66
C TRP A 176 -18.35 -12.66 -8.59
N LEU A 177 -17.51 -13.66 -8.83
CA LEU A 177 -16.27 -13.84 -8.08
C LEU A 177 -15.20 -12.88 -8.63
N TYR A 178 -14.42 -12.29 -7.73
CA TYR A 178 -13.46 -11.23 -8.05
C TYR A 178 -12.00 -11.70 -8.12
N HIS A 179 -11.80 -13.02 -8.28
CA HIS A 179 -10.53 -13.62 -8.68
C HIS A 179 -10.74 -14.72 -9.70
N LYS A 180 -9.91 -14.68 -10.74
CA LYS A 180 -9.99 -15.57 -11.90
C LYS A 180 -9.72 -17.05 -11.59
N TYR A 181 -8.80 -17.34 -10.66
CA TYR A 181 -8.34 -18.72 -10.40
C TYR A 181 -8.67 -19.26 -9.00
N CYS A 182 -8.87 -18.39 -8.00
CA CYS A 182 -9.24 -18.81 -6.63
C CYS A 182 -10.68 -18.40 -6.24
N GLY A 183 -11.41 -17.75 -7.13
CA GLY A 183 -12.78 -17.33 -6.86
C GLY A 183 -12.85 -16.09 -5.97
N HIS A 184 -13.11 -16.27 -4.67
CA HIS A 184 -13.26 -15.12 -3.76
C HIS A 184 -12.13 -15.00 -2.72
N ASP A 185 -11.54 -16.11 -2.27
CA ASP A 185 -10.61 -16.11 -1.13
C ASP A 185 -9.17 -16.32 -1.61
N ASN A 186 -8.52 -15.21 -1.99
CA ASN A 186 -7.06 -15.17 -2.20
C ASN A 186 -6.27 -15.30 -0.88
N ASN A 187 -6.92 -15.17 0.29
CA ASN A 187 -6.28 -15.43 1.59
C ASN A 187 -6.11 -16.93 1.88
N ARG A 188 -6.44 -17.81 0.93
CA ARG A 188 -6.13 -19.24 0.97
C ARG A 188 -5.04 -19.65 -0.01
N ASP A 189 -4.52 -18.72 -0.81
CA ASP A 189 -3.52 -19.04 -1.83
C ASP A 189 -2.07 -18.95 -1.32
N ALA A 190 -1.83 -18.42 -0.12
CA ALA A 190 -0.48 -18.21 0.43
C ALA A 190 0.41 -19.45 0.55
N PHE A 191 -0.17 -20.67 0.54
CA PHE A 191 0.59 -21.91 0.51
C PHE A 191 0.93 -22.39 -0.91
N MET A 192 0.02 -22.16 -1.86
CA MET A 192 0.13 -22.70 -3.22
C MET A 192 0.71 -21.70 -4.23
N LEU A 193 0.57 -20.40 -3.97
CA LEU A 193 1.06 -19.30 -4.80
C LEU A 193 0.60 -19.42 -6.27
N ASN A 194 -0.66 -19.79 -6.49
CA ASN A 194 -1.22 -19.98 -7.82
C ASN A 194 -1.56 -18.65 -8.51
N LEU A 195 -1.84 -17.61 -7.73
CA LEU A 195 -2.16 -16.28 -8.23
C LEU A 195 -0.89 -15.47 -8.49
N VAL A 196 -0.90 -14.66 -9.53
CA VAL A 196 0.23 -13.78 -9.88
C VAL A 196 0.52 -12.80 -8.74
N GLU A 197 -0.52 -12.33 -8.05
CA GLU A 197 -0.44 -11.42 -6.91
C GLU A 197 0.14 -12.10 -5.65
N SER A 198 0.20 -13.43 -5.62
CA SER A 198 0.74 -14.20 -4.50
C SER A 198 2.20 -14.64 -4.71
N GLN A 199 2.72 -14.59 -5.94
CA GLN A 199 4.11 -15.01 -6.27
C GLN A 199 5.14 -13.92 -5.97
#